data_AF-A0A958VMT1-F1
#
_entry.id   AF-A0A958VMT1-F1
#
_cell.length_a   1.000
_cell.length_b   1.000
_cell.length_c   1.000
_cell.angle_alpha   90.00
_cell.angle_beta   90.00
_cell.angle_gamma   90.00
#
_symmetry.space_group_name_H-M   'P 1'
#
loop_
_entity.id
_entity.type
_entity.pdbx_description
1 polymer ?
#
loop_
_entity_poly.entity_id
_entity_poly.type
_entity_poly.pdbx_seq_one_letter_code
_entity_poly.pdbx_strand_id
1 'polypeptide(L)' 'MYSRYKAPLAVTSNSVGSKVATGEIQSILGAIAIGDASVDAIAKKGGIKKISHVDIESFSVLGIYAKLTVYVYGE' A
#
# COMPACT_ATOMS: atom_id res chain seq x y z
N MET A 1 13.91 9.68 -15.43
CA MET A 1 12.46 9.46 -15.30
C MET A 1 12.11 9.30 -13.83
N TYR A 2 11.28 10.17 -13.27
CA TYR A 2 10.83 10.15 -11.88
C TYR A 2 9.31 10.14 -11.90
N SER A 3 8.68 9.19 -11.24
CA SER A 3 7.23 9.13 -11.10
C SER A 3 6.88 8.81 -9.66
N ARG A 4 6.12 9.70 -9.03
CA ARG A 4 5.54 9.46 -7.71
C ARG A 4 4.10 9.91 -7.76
N TYR A 5 3.18 8.99 -7.48
CA TYR A 5 1.76 9.31 -7.40
C TYR A 5 1.08 8.48 -6.32
N LYS A 6 0.03 9.05 -5.74
CA LYS A 6 -0.90 8.35 -4.86
C LYS A 6 -2.24 8.20 -5.55
N ALA A 7 -2.83 7.02 -5.44
CA ALA A 7 -4.13 6.73 -5.99
C ALA A 7 -4.96 5.93 -4.98
N PRO A 8 -6.26 6.22 -4.83
CA PRO A 8 -7.16 5.35 -4.09
C PRO A 8 -7.35 4.05 -4.86
N LEU A 9 -7.13 2.91 -4.20
CA LEU A 9 -7.43 1.59 -4.77
C LEU A 9 -8.88 1.17 -4.51
N ALA A 10 -9.34 1.34 -3.27
CA ALA A 10 -10.65 0.87 -2.86
C ALA A 10 -11.21 1.75 -1.75
N VAL A 11 -12.49 2.08 -1.83
CA VAL A 11 -13.23 2.77 -0.78
C VAL A 11 -14.44 1.93 -0.45
N THR A 12 -14.66 1.67 0.83
CA THR A 12 -15.81 0.92 1.34
C THR A 12 -16.72 1.86 2.12
N SER A 13 -17.97 1.47 2.32
CA SER A 13 -18.95 2.26 3.06
C SER A 13 -18.80 2.18 4.60
N ASN A 14 -17.69 1.63 5.10
CA ASN A 14 -17.44 1.54 6.54
C ASN A 14 -16.96 2.88 7.12
N SER A 15 -17.34 3.13 8.38
CA SER A 15 -16.84 4.27 9.16
C SER A 15 -15.32 4.40 9.04
N VAL A 16 -14.83 5.63 8.91
CA VAL A 16 -13.39 5.92 8.83
C VAL A 16 -12.76 5.56 10.17
N GLY A 17 -12.31 4.31 10.29
CA GLY A 17 -11.61 3.84 11.47
C GLY A 17 -10.25 4.54 11.60
N SER A 18 -9.84 4.84 12.83
CA SER A 18 -8.59 5.57 13.10
C SER A 18 -7.33 4.72 12.96
N LYS A 19 -7.43 3.41 12.69
CA LYS A 19 -6.25 2.57 12.49
C LYS A 19 -5.83 2.61 11.03
N VAL A 20 -4.54 2.81 10.83
CA VAL A 20 -3.89 2.65 9.54
C VAL A 20 -2.81 1.59 9.67
N ALA A 21 -2.78 0.69 8.70
CA ALA A 21 -1.70 -0.26 8.54
C ALA A 21 -1.15 -0.12 7.13
N THR A 22 0.16 -0.28 7.00
CA THR A 22 0.86 -0.04 5.74
C THR A 22 1.73 -1.23 5.39
N GLY A 23 1.75 -1.60 4.11
CA GLY A 23 2.68 -2.58 3.56
C GLY A 23 3.48 -1.95 2.44
N GLU A 24 4.71 -2.40 2.27
CA GLU A 24 5.62 -1.87 1.26
C GLU A 24 6.20 -3.01 0.43
N ILE A 25 6.24 -2.80 -0.88
CA ILE A 25 6.95 -3.63 -1.85
C ILE A 25 7.99 -2.75 -2.51
N GLN A 26 9.23 -3.20 -2.56
CA GLN A 26 10.29 -2.51 -3.27
C GLN A 26 10.78 -3.39 -4.40
N SER A 27 10.83 -2.84 -5.60
CA SER A 27 11.38 -3.48 -6.78
C SER A 27 12.71 -2.82 -7.13
N ILE A 28 13.77 -3.62 -7.12
CA ILE A 28 15.12 -3.20 -7.46
C ILE A 28 15.47 -3.79 -8.82
N LEU A 29 15.97 -2.93 -9.71
CA LEU A 29 16.40 -3.22 -11.08
C LEU A 29 15.29 -3.77 -12.00
N GLY A 30 14.01 -3.68 -11.61
CA GLY A 30 12.89 -4.31 -12.32
C GLY A 30 12.97 -5.85 -12.36
N ALA A 31 13.98 -6.43 -11.69
CA ALA A 31 14.28 -7.85 -11.70
C ALA A 31 13.88 -8.51 -10.38
N ILE A 32 13.94 -7.77 -9.27
CA ILE A 32 13.70 -8.32 -7.94
C ILE A 32 12.68 -7.43 -7.22
N ALA A 33 11.46 -7.92 -7.09
CA ALA A 33 10.45 -7.34 -6.20
C ALA A 33 10.49 -8.05 -4.85
N ILE A 34 10.76 -7.30 -3.79
CA ILE A 34 10.87 -7.80 -2.42
C ILE A 34 9.89 -7.03 -1.55
N GLY A 35 9.02 -7.76 -0.85
CA GLY A 35 8.05 -7.21 0.08
C GLY A 35 6.71 -7.90 -0.03
N ASP A 36 5.86 -7.62 0.95
CA ASP A 36 4.46 -8.07 0.98
C ASP A 36 3.63 -6.85 1.39
N ALA A 37 2.84 -6.36 0.44
CA ALA A 37 1.88 -5.29 0.65
C ALA A 37 0.44 -5.76 0.36
N SER A 38 0.18 -7.05 0.56
CA SER A 38 -1.17 -7.57 0.41
C SER A 38 -2.08 -7.01 1.51
N VAL A 39 -3.28 -6.57 1.11
CA VAL A 39 -4.26 -5.95 2.02
C VAL A 39 -4.59 -6.86 3.21
N ASP A 40 -4.66 -8.19 3.02
CA ASP A 40 -4.89 -9.16 4.11
C ASP A 40 -3.76 -9.19 5.14
N ALA A 41 -2.50 -9.24 4.68
CA ALA A 41 -1.33 -9.27 5.55
C ALA A 41 -1.19 -7.96 6.34
N ILE A 42 -1.42 -6.83 5.67
CA ILE A 42 -1.42 -5.49 6.28
C ILE A 42 -2.54 -5.37 7.31
N ALA A 43 -3.77 -5.78 6.96
CA ALA A 43 -4.92 -5.72 7.85
C ALA A 43 -4.73 -6.64 9.08
N LYS A 44 -4.23 -7.86 8.89
CA LYS A 44 -3.90 -8.78 10.00
C LYS A 44 -2.81 -8.21 10.91
N LYS A 45 -1.71 -7.68 10.36
CA LYS A 45 -0.66 -7.02 11.14
C LYS A 45 -1.18 -5.80 11.90
N GLY A 46 -2.06 -5.02 11.28
CA GLY A 46 -2.67 -3.84 11.88
C GLY A 46 -3.82 -4.12 12.84
N GLY A 47 -4.28 -5.38 12.94
CA GLY A 47 -5.47 -5.73 13.70
C GLY A 47 -6.73 -5.01 13.21
N ILE A 48 -6.81 -4.75 11.89
CA ILE A 48 -7.95 -4.11 11.23
C ILE A 48 -8.97 -5.20 10.89
N LYS A 49 -10.15 -5.15 11.51
CA LYS A 49 -11.27 -6.05 11.24
C LYS A 49 -12.21 -5.50 10.18
N LYS A 50 -12.34 -4.18 10.08
CA LYS A 50 -13.17 -3.51 9.06
C LYS A 50 -12.32 -2.56 8.25
N ILE A 51 -12.11 -2.88 6.98
CA ILE A 51 -11.46 -1.99 6.02
C ILE A 51 -12.44 -0.86 5.70
N SER A 52 -11.96 0.38 5.71
CA SER A 52 -12.69 1.59 5.32
C SER A 52 -12.24 2.06 3.93
N HIS A 53 -10.94 2.27 3.72
CA HIS A 53 -10.37 2.56 2.41
C HIS A 53 -8.95 2.01 2.28
N VAL A 54 -8.50 1.88 1.04
CA VAL A 54 -7.18 1.40 0.66
C VAL A 54 -6.60 2.38 -0.35
N ASP A 55 -5.44 2.94 -0.04
CA ASP A 55 -4.66 3.79 -0.95
C ASP A 55 -3.39 3.08 -1.37
N ILE A 56 -2.88 3.43 -2.54
CA ILE A 56 -1.55 3.06 -2.98
C ILE A 56 -0.71 4.27 -3.31
N GLU A 57 0.57 4.16 -3.02
CA GLU A 57 1.59 5.07 -3.47
C GLU A 57 2.59 4.31 -4.31
N SER A 58 2.69 4.67 -5.59
CA SER A 58 3.73 4.17 -6.48
C SER A 58 4.82 5.22 -6.57
N PHE A 59 6.05 4.79 -6.31
CA PHE A 59 7.26 5.57 -6.43
C PHE A 59 8.22 4.84 -7.37
N SER A 60 8.68 5.49 -8.43
CA SER A 60 9.65 4.91 -9.37
C SER A 60 10.70 5.94 -9.76
N VAL A 61 11.96 5.50 -9.70
CA VAL A 61 13.15 6.29 -9.96
C VAL A 61 13.99 5.60 -11.02
N LEU A 62 14.23 6.33 -12.12
CA LEU A 62 15.09 5.98 -13.24
C LEU A 62 14.82 4.61 -13.90
N GLY A 63 13.70 3.95 -13.60
CA GLY A 63 13.43 2.56 -14.04
C GLY A 63 14.28 1.50 -13.33
N ILE A 64 15.12 1.90 -12.39
CA ILE A 64 16.06 1.03 -11.64
C ILE A 64 15.53 0.74 -10.25
N TYR A 65 14.65 1.59 -9.74
CA TYR A 65 14.05 1.42 -8.42
C TYR A 65 12.58 1.77 -8.50
N ALA A 66 11.72 0.88 -8.04
CA ALA A 66 10.32 1.15 -7.79
C ALA A 66 9.98 0.77 -6.35
N LYS A 67 9.04 1.47 -5.75
CA LYS A 67 8.51 1.22 -4.42
C LYS A 67 7.00 1.43 -4.50
N LEU A 68 6.24 0.43 -4.08
CA LEU A 68 4.80 0.46 -3.98
C LEU A 68 4.44 0.37 -2.50
N THR A 69 3.83 1.40 -1.95
CA THR A 69 3.32 1.40 -0.58
C THR A 69 1.80 1.30 -0.62
N VAL A 70 1.24 0.30 0.05
CA VAL A 70 -0.20 0.11 0.21
C VAL A 70 -0.57 0.56 1.62
N TYR A 71 -1.56 1.45 1.71
CA TYR A 71 -2.11 1.98 2.95
C TYR A 71 -3.52 1.41 3.11
N VAL A 72 -3.78 0.70 4.20
CA VAL A 72 -5.08 0.13 4.54
C VAL A 72 -5.58 0.84 5.79
N TYR A 73 -6.73 1.47 5.68
CA TYR A 73 -7.38 2.21 6.75
C TYR A 73 -8.60 1.46 7.23
N GLY A 74 -8.84 1.46 8.54
CA GLY A 74 -9.95 0.73 9.12
C GLY A 74 -9.96 0.73 10.65
N GLU A 75 -10.78 -0.16 11.21
CA GLU A 75 -10.97 -0.32 12.67
C GLU A 75 -10.68 -1.74 13.15
#